data_AF-A0A9C6X350-F1
#
_entry.id   AF-A0A9C6X350-F1
#
_cell.length_a   1.000
_cell.length_b   1.000
_cell.length_c   1.000
_cell.angle_alpha   90.00
_cell.angle_beta   90.00
_cell.angle_gamma   90.00
#
_symmetry.space_group_name_H-M   'P 1'
#
loop_
_entity.id
_entity.type
_entity.pdbx_description
1 polymer ?
#
loop_
_entity_poly.entity_id
_entity_poly.type
_entity_poly.pdbx_seq_one_letter_code
_entity_poly.pdbx_strand_id
1 'polypeptide(L)'
;MEESALLGIQVSQAARDLMEWERRNFSRHVNARQWLLREKCFSLSIYKRSPKTYRYLRQHFTLPCEKTLKNVLDSIHIEPEISQVFLKILEKKTFNSLDKDKVAVVAFDEVFAEENLTFSNLLDLVNGFEDFGARGRTHKKADHVLVFKVKLLNTDTDLPIAHYPVHATCPSDMLALLLEDVCRALPSIGITVVASVSDQGSTNRGAIAALREKCDQGEFDNVYQVDGKLIVHLWDFPRLLKNLRNNLLPSNLYFEENKLAKWRHIIEFFKLDEGICKISRLKYAHLAPVGRNKMHVHLAAQIFSEQNFKGMKTFHTLSDGRLLSEAMNTAELLMTVDTLFDSVNGPSRRDKPKDGRCDVTPSSYYHFVGGMKTVLVQKLSAKVRGTNCEQADEKKMNEFVALLEVAINCQSVHSDATPGLLRAHDPADPPPRPFNKLTRQGPSLTCGTICTKVLEATGRCQVT
;
A
#
# COMPACT_ATOMS: atom_id res chain seq x y z
N MET A 1 19.12 -2.39 -43.98
CA MET A 1 17.73 -1.92 -44.12
C MET A 1 17.19 -2.19 -45.53
N GLU A 2 17.73 -3.17 -46.27
CA GLU A 2 17.35 -3.41 -47.67
C GLU A 2 17.45 -4.90 -47.95
N GLU A 3 16.35 -5.62 -47.76
CA GLU A 3 15.99 -6.86 -48.49
C GLU A 3 14.57 -7.38 -48.15
N SER A 4 13.65 -6.52 -47.68
CA SER A 4 12.29 -6.94 -47.29
C SER A 4 11.17 -6.46 -48.21
N ALA A 5 11.51 -5.89 -49.38
CA ALA A 5 10.53 -5.20 -50.23
C ALA A 5 9.73 -6.09 -51.19
N LEU A 6 9.90 -7.43 -51.18
CA LEU A 6 9.35 -8.27 -52.25
C LEU A 6 8.04 -9.01 -51.97
N LEU A 7 7.46 -8.92 -50.77
CA LEU A 7 6.08 -9.32 -50.49
C LEU A 7 5.58 -8.44 -49.34
N GLY A 8 4.74 -7.45 -49.64
CA GLY A 8 4.26 -6.39 -48.74
C GLY A 8 3.37 -6.84 -47.58
N ILE A 9 3.74 -7.90 -46.87
CA ILE A 9 3.02 -8.37 -45.69
C ILE A 9 3.49 -7.52 -44.50
N GLN A 10 2.66 -6.55 -44.12
CA GLN A 10 2.82 -5.78 -42.89
C GLN A 10 2.47 -6.67 -41.68
N VAL A 11 3.41 -7.52 -41.27
CA VAL A 11 3.29 -8.31 -40.04
C VAL A 11 4.06 -7.63 -38.90
N SER A 12 3.55 -7.71 -37.68
CA SER A 12 4.24 -7.21 -36.49
C SER A 12 5.58 -7.92 -36.28
N GLN A 13 6.53 -7.24 -35.61
CA GLN A 13 7.85 -7.83 -35.33
C GLN A 13 7.72 -9.14 -34.54
N ALA A 14 6.83 -9.18 -33.54
CA ALA A 14 6.61 -10.39 -32.74
C ALA A 14 6.12 -11.58 -33.58
N ALA A 15 5.28 -11.33 -34.59
CA ALA A 15 4.80 -12.37 -35.48
C ALA A 15 5.90 -12.83 -36.47
N ARG A 16 6.78 -11.91 -36.93
CA ARG A 16 7.97 -12.29 -37.71
C ARG A 16 8.91 -13.16 -36.89
N ASP A 17 9.19 -12.78 -35.64
CA ASP A 17 10.03 -13.54 -34.72
C ASP A 17 9.44 -14.94 -34.45
N LEU A 18 8.11 -15.01 -34.27
CA LEU A 18 7.37 -16.26 -34.12
C LEU A 18 7.52 -17.14 -35.36
N MET A 19 7.26 -16.61 -36.55
CA MET A 19 7.41 -17.35 -37.81
C MET A 19 8.84 -17.85 -38.02
N GLU A 20 9.85 -17.04 -37.67
CA GLU A 20 11.25 -17.43 -37.78
C GLU A 20 11.60 -18.62 -36.87
N TRP A 21 11.16 -18.60 -35.61
CA TRP A 21 11.43 -19.72 -34.71
C TRP A 21 10.61 -20.96 -35.08
N GLU A 22 9.40 -20.80 -35.62
CA GLU A 22 8.56 -21.91 -36.11
C GLU A 22 9.31 -22.59 -37.24
N ARG A 23 9.74 -21.83 -38.26
CA ARG A 23 10.50 -22.34 -39.40
C ARG A 23 11.74 -23.15 -38.97
N ARG A 24 12.44 -22.69 -37.93
CA ARG A 24 13.66 -23.36 -37.44
C ARG A 24 13.40 -24.63 -36.64
N ASN A 25 12.30 -24.69 -35.89
CA ASN A 25 12.03 -25.76 -34.93
C ASN A 25 10.90 -26.72 -35.33
N PHE A 26 10.10 -26.37 -36.34
CA PHE A 26 8.92 -27.13 -36.77
C PHE A 26 9.26 -28.55 -37.21
N SER A 27 10.27 -28.69 -38.08
CA SER A 27 10.73 -29.99 -38.59
C SER A 27 11.62 -30.76 -37.62
N ARG A 28 12.06 -30.13 -36.52
CA ARG A 28 12.93 -30.77 -35.53
C ARG A 28 12.09 -31.57 -34.54
N HIS A 29 12.61 -32.75 -34.17
CA HIS A 29 12.09 -33.53 -33.06
C HIS A 29 12.02 -32.68 -31.77
N VAL A 30 11.02 -32.89 -30.92
CA VAL A 30 10.72 -32.04 -29.74
C VAL A 30 11.95 -31.81 -28.86
N ASN A 31 12.77 -32.84 -28.67
CA ASN A 31 13.99 -32.78 -27.84
C ASN A 31 15.20 -32.11 -28.54
N ALA A 32 15.16 -31.96 -29.87
CA ALA A 32 16.21 -31.34 -30.68
C ALA A 32 15.94 -29.85 -30.99
N ARG A 33 14.80 -29.32 -30.51
CA ARG A 33 14.44 -27.91 -30.70
C ARG A 33 15.36 -27.02 -29.87
N GLN A 34 15.88 -25.98 -30.51
CA GLN A 34 16.79 -25.01 -29.88
C GLN A 34 16.09 -23.68 -29.74
N TRP A 35 16.21 -23.08 -28.56
CA TRP A 35 15.51 -21.87 -28.17
C TRP A 35 16.51 -20.80 -27.74
N LEU A 36 16.44 -19.62 -28.35
CA LEU A 36 17.18 -18.45 -27.91
C LEU A 36 16.56 -17.88 -26.64
N LEU A 37 17.36 -17.15 -25.85
CA LEU A 37 16.86 -16.54 -24.60
C LEU A 37 15.68 -15.59 -24.87
N ARG A 38 15.74 -14.78 -25.93
CA ARG A 38 14.64 -13.86 -26.32
C ARG A 38 13.30 -14.58 -26.51
N GLU A 39 13.34 -15.79 -27.06
CA GLU A 39 12.16 -16.60 -27.42
C GLU A 39 11.59 -17.27 -26.19
N LYS A 40 12.48 -17.76 -25.31
CA LYS A 40 12.11 -18.24 -23.99
C LYS A 40 11.48 -17.11 -23.17
N CYS A 41 12.04 -15.90 -23.18
CA CYS A 41 11.48 -14.74 -22.49
C CYS A 41 10.11 -14.34 -23.06
N PHE A 42 9.94 -14.31 -24.39
CA PHE A 42 8.64 -14.05 -25.00
C PHE A 42 7.60 -15.09 -24.59
N SER A 43 7.95 -16.37 -24.72
CA SER A 43 7.10 -17.50 -24.32
C SER A 43 6.76 -17.47 -22.82
N LEU A 44 7.74 -17.15 -21.99
CA LEU A 44 7.59 -16.98 -20.55
C LEU A 44 6.63 -15.82 -20.23
N SER A 45 6.67 -14.73 -21.01
CA SER A 45 5.76 -13.60 -20.83
C SER A 45 4.28 -13.97 -21.10
N ILE A 46 4.02 -14.90 -22.02
CA ILE A 46 2.67 -15.45 -22.26
C ILE A 46 2.32 -16.41 -21.12
N TYR A 47 3.23 -17.32 -20.77
CA TYR A 47 3.04 -18.29 -19.69
C TYR A 47 2.72 -17.63 -18.35
N LYS A 48 3.42 -16.56 -17.99
CA LYS A 48 3.19 -15.80 -16.74
C LYS A 48 1.86 -15.05 -16.72
N ARG A 49 1.34 -14.63 -17.87
CA ARG A 49 0.00 -14.02 -17.96
C ARG A 49 -1.10 -15.06 -17.85
N SER A 50 -0.95 -16.20 -18.52
CA SER A 50 -1.91 -17.31 -18.46
C SER A 50 -1.26 -18.64 -18.84
N PRO A 51 -0.97 -19.52 -17.87
CA PRO A 51 -0.47 -20.86 -18.15
C PRO A 51 -1.44 -21.70 -18.98
N LYS A 52 -2.76 -21.49 -18.80
CA LYS A 52 -3.80 -22.18 -19.57
C LYS A 52 -3.76 -21.79 -21.04
N THR A 53 -3.69 -20.49 -21.32
CA THR A 53 -3.59 -19.98 -22.69
C THR A 53 -2.28 -20.43 -23.34
N TYR A 54 -1.17 -20.43 -22.59
CA TYR A 54 0.10 -20.93 -23.10
C TYR A 54 0.04 -22.41 -23.50
N ARG A 55 -0.58 -23.26 -22.65
CA ARG A 55 -0.78 -24.69 -22.96
C ARG A 55 -1.63 -24.89 -24.20
N TYR A 56 -2.70 -24.10 -24.37
CA TYR A 56 -3.52 -24.13 -25.58
C TYR A 56 -2.71 -23.72 -26.82
N LEU A 57 -1.99 -22.61 -26.77
CA LEU A 57 -1.16 -22.15 -27.89
C LEU A 57 -0.09 -23.19 -28.27
N ARG A 58 0.48 -23.89 -27.30
CA ARG A 58 1.48 -24.94 -27.53
C ARG A 58 0.93 -26.16 -28.29
N GLN A 59 -0.40 -26.32 -28.38
CA GLN A 59 -1.01 -27.36 -29.21
C GLN A 59 -1.00 -26.98 -30.70
N HIS A 60 -0.94 -25.69 -31.01
CA HIS A 60 -1.01 -25.16 -32.38
C HIS A 60 0.33 -24.60 -32.88
N PHE A 61 1.21 -24.20 -31.96
CA PHE A 61 2.49 -23.56 -32.25
C PHE A 61 3.65 -24.34 -31.64
N THR A 62 4.80 -24.33 -32.32
CA THR A 62 6.08 -24.81 -31.83
C THR A 62 6.58 -23.84 -30.76
N LEU A 63 6.25 -24.14 -29.50
CA LEU A 63 6.68 -23.35 -28.33
C LEU A 63 7.53 -24.17 -27.35
N PRO A 64 8.38 -23.52 -26.53
CA PRO A 64 9.11 -24.17 -25.45
C PRO A 64 8.21 -25.00 -24.52
N CYS A 65 8.75 -26.04 -23.89
CA CYS A 65 8.01 -26.73 -22.84
C CYS A 65 8.05 -25.93 -21.53
N GLU A 66 7.07 -26.16 -20.65
CA GLU A 66 7.01 -25.48 -19.35
C GLU A 66 8.27 -25.70 -18.52
N LYS A 67 8.89 -26.89 -18.60
CA LYS A 67 10.17 -27.18 -17.92
C LYS A 67 11.28 -26.24 -18.39
N THR A 68 11.42 -26.01 -19.70
CA THR A 68 12.40 -25.06 -20.25
C THR A 68 12.15 -23.64 -19.74
N LEU A 69 10.88 -23.23 -19.60
CA LEU A 69 10.53 -21.92 -19.05
C LEU A 69 10.84 -21.82 -17.56
N LYS A 70 10.56 -22.88 -16.78
CA LYS A 70 10.89 -22.96 -15.35
C LYS A 70 12.40 -22.90 -15.15
N ASN A 71 13.18 -23.64 -15.92
CA ASN A 71 14.65 -23.57 -15.86
C ASN A 71 15.20 -22.14 -16.10
N VAL A 72 14.53 -21.33 -16.92
CA VAL A 72 14.90 -19.91 -17.09
C VAL A 72 14.61 -19.11 -15.83
N LEU A 73 13.46 -19.34 -15.18
CA LEU A 73 13.15 -18.70 -13.91
C LEU A 73 14.10 -19.15 -12.80
N ASP A 74 14.39 -20.45 -12.74
CA ASP A 74 15.27 -21.06 -11.73
C ASP A 74 16.72 -20.58 -11.89
N SER A 75 17.09 -20.01 -13.04
CA SER A 75 18.40 -19.37 -13.21
C SER A 75 18.51 -18.00 -12.50
N ILE A 76 17.38 -17.41 -12.10
CA ILE A 76 17.32 -16.14 -11.38
C ILE A 76 17.19 -16.45 -9.88
N HIS A 77 18.30 -16.28 -9.18
CA HIS A 77 18.38 -16.51 -7.74
C HIS A 77 18.02 -15.22 -7.01
N ILE A 78 17.03 -15.29 -6.13
CA ILE A 78 16.59 -14.16 -5.30
C ILE A 78 16.49 -14.70 -3.87
N GLU A 79 17.44 -14.29 -3.05
CA GLU A 79 17.54 -14.69 -1.65
C GLU A 79 16.88 -13.65 -0.73
N PRO A 80 16.57 -14.00 0.54
CA PRO A 80 16.06 -13.11 1.59
C PRO A 80 16.99 -11.93 1.95
N GLU A 81 17.22 -11.02 1.00
CA GLU A 81 18.13 -9.88 1.14
C GLU A 81 17.81 -8.78 0.13
N ILE A 82 18.65 -7.74 0.11
CA ILE A 82 18.66 -6.72 -0.94
C ILE A 82 19.11 -7.37 -2.26
N SER A 83 18.18 -7.49 -3.20
CA SER A 83 18.41 -8.17 -4.47
C SER A 83 19.25 -7.33 -5.42
N GLN A 84 20.48 -7.82 -5.67
CA GLN A 84 21.38 -7.26 -6.68
C GLN A 84 20.79 -7.29 -8.10
N VAL A 85 19.90 -8.24 -8.37
CA VAL A 85 19.18 -8.32 -9.66
C VAL A 85 18.29 -7.10 -9.82
N PHE A 86 17.50 -6.74 -8.80
CA PHE A 86 16.60 -5.59 -8.87
C PHE A 86 17.36 -4.26 -8.83
N LEU A 87 18.45 -4.16 -8.06
CA LEU A 87 19.31 -2.97 -8.08
C LEU A 87 19.89 -2.73 -9.48
N LYS A 88 20.41 -3.77 -10.16
CA LYS A 88 20.92 -3.66 -11.53
C LYS A 88 19.84 -3.30 -12.54
N ILE A 89 18.61 -3.82 -12.37
CA ILE A 89 17.48 -3.44 -13.23
C ILE A 89 17.15 -1.97 -13.04
N LEU A 90 17.13 -1.50 -11.80
CA LEU A 90 16.83 -0.12 -11.47
C LEU A 90 17.91 0.83 -11.99
N GLU A 91 19.19 0.51 -11.77
CA GLU A 91 20.36 1.23 -12.31
C GLU A 91 20.29 1.36 -13.84
N LYS A 92 19.99 0.26 -14.55
CA LYS A 92 19.84 0.30 -16.02
C LYS A 92 18.69 1.19 -16.47
N LYS A 93 17.58 1.23 -15.71
CA LYS A 93 16.44 2.11 -16.02
C LYS A 93 16.79 3.59 -15.79
N THR A 94 17.65 3.89 -14.82
CA THR A 94 18.02 5.27 -14.43
C THR A 94 19.31 5.78 -15.07
N PHE A 95 20.05 4.93 -15.80
CA PHE A 95 21.39 5.24 -16.32
C PHE A 95 21.45 6.56 -17.12
N ASN A 96 20.49 6.78 -18.01
CA ASN A 96 20.40 8.00 -18.84
C ASN A 96 19.33 8.99 -18.35
N SER A 97 18.84 8.83 -17.12
CA SER A 97 17.82 9.70 -16.55
C SER A 97 18.44 10.94 -15.91
N LEU A 98 17.68 12.04 -15.87
CA LEU A 98 18.08 13.25 -15.15
C LEU A 98 18.06 12.99 -13.64
N ASP A 99 18.82 13.75 -12.86
CA ASP A 99 18.91 13.51 -11.41
C ASP A 99 17.58 13.71 -10.69
N LYS A 100 16.73 14.61 -11.20
CA LYS A 100 15.33 14.74 -10.74
C LYS A 100 14.54 13.44 -10.89
N ASP A 101 14.85 12.61 -11.88
CA ASP A 101 14.15 11.36 -12.16
C ASP A 101 14.70 10.18 -11.33
N LYS A 102 15.80 10.40 -10.60
CA LYS A 102 16.44 9.44 -9.70
C LYS A 102 16.04 9.66 -8.23
N VAL A 103 15.00 10.45 -7.97
CA VAL A 103 14.45 10.68 -6.64
C VAL A 103 13.41 9.60 -6.33
N ALA A 104 13.53 9.00 -5.15
CA ALA A 104 12.82 7.78 -4.79
C ALA A 104 12.18 7.82 -3.41
N VAL A 105 11.12 7.03 -3.27
CA VAL A 105 10.47 6.70 -2.00
C VAL A 105 10.56 5.19 -1.76
N VAL A 106 10.91 4.81 -0.54
CA VAL A 106 10.96 3.41 -0.08
C VAL A 106 9.67 3.08 0.67
N ALA A 107 8.81 2.25 0.09
CA ALA A 107 7.62 1.74 0.76
C ALA A 107 7.87 0.33 1.27
N PHE A 108 7.38 0.00 2.46
CA PHE A 108 7.48 -1.36 3.00
C PHE A 108 6.19 -1.78 3.72
N ASP A 109 5.88 -3.07 3.60
CA ASP A 109 4.70 -3.71 4.22
C ASP A 109 4.95 -5.22 4.31
N GLU A 110 4.23 -5.89 5.22
CA GLU A 110 4.23 -7.35 5.34
C GLU A 110 3.09 -7.99 4.54
N VAL A 111 3.43 -9.02 3.78
CA VAL A 111 2.47 -9.79 2.99
C VAL A 111 2.33 -11.19 3.58
N PHE A 112 1.10 -11.60 3.89
CA PHE A 112 0.81 -12.95 4.36
C PHE A 112 1.29 -14.02 3.36
N ALA A 113 2.00 -15.02 3.87
CA ALA A 113 2.45 -16.19 3.16
C ALA A 113 2.08 -17.45 3.95
N GLU A 114 1.58 -18.48 3.27
CA GLU A 114 1.28 -19.74 3.94
C GLU A 114 2.56 -20.39 4.46
N GLU A 115 2.57 -20.80 5.74
CA GLU A 115 3.71 -21.52 6.32
C GLU A 115 3.99 -22.81 5.54
N ASN A 116 5.18 -22.95 4.98
CA ASN A 116 5.60 -24.18 4.31
C ASN A 116 7.11 -24.33 4.35
N LEU A 117 7.58 -25.52 4.72
CA LEU A 117 9.00 -25.85 4.72
C LEU A 117 9.34 -26.62 3.45
N THR A 118 10.30 -26.11 2.69
CA THR A 118 10.77 -26.76 1.46
C THR A 118 12.29 -26.87 1.50
N PHE A 119 12.84 -27.98 1.02
CA PHE A 119 14.29 -28.12 0.94
C PHE A 119 14.77 -27.67 -0.44
N SER A 120 15.68 -26.70 -0.46
CA SER A 120 16.37 -26.25 -1.67
C SER A 120 17.66 -27.06 -1.83
N ASN A 121 17.66 -28.05 -2.73
CA ASN A 121 18.87 -28.80 -3.07
C ASN A 121 20.00 -27.91 -3.60
N LEU A 122 19.65 -26.78 -4.21
CA LEU A 122 20.62 -25.85 -4.79
C LEU A 122 21.40 -25.10 -3.70
N LEU A 123 20.68 -24.62 -2.68
CA LEU A 123 21.25 -23.82 -1.59
C LEU A 123 21.66 -24.68 -0.39
N ASP A 124 21.39 -25.98 -0.47
CA ASP A 124 21.50 -26.93 0.65
C ASP A 124 20.82 -26.40 1.93
N LEU A 125 19.64 -25.82 1.76
CA LEU A 125 18.95 -25.03 2.78
C LEU A 125 17.47 -25.40 2.87
N VAL A 126 16.95 -25.51 4.08
CA VAL A 126 15.49 -25.58 4.30
C VAL A 126 14.93 -24.15 4.23
N ASN A 127 14.03 -23.86 3.30
CA ASN A 127 13.29 -22.60 3.21
C ASN A 127 12.03 -22.61 4.10
N GLY A 128 11.45 -21.44 4.30
CA GLY A 128 10.17 -21.29 5.02
C GLY A 128 10.31 -20.96 6.51
N PHE A 129 11.53 -20.67 6.94
CA PHE A 129 11.79 -20.08 8.25
C PHE A 129 12.00 -18.58 8.12
N GLU A 130 11.86 -17.87 9.24
CA GLU A 130 12.18 -16.46 9.35
C GLU A 130 13.67 -16.22 9.07
N ASP A 131 13.93 -15.32 8.13
CA ASP A 131 15.24 -15.08 7.54
C ASP A 131 15.42 -13.59 7.23
N PHE A 132 16.37 -12.96 7.93
CA PHE A 132 16.74 -11.55 7.76
C PHE A 132 18.02 -11.40 6.92
N GLY A 133 18.36 -12.41 6.13
CA GLY A 133 19.54 -12.43 5.26
C GLY A 133 20.83 -12.39 6.08
N ALA A 134 21.69 -11.42 5.76
CA ALA A 134 22.96 -11.22 6.47
C ALA A 134 22.80 -10.93 7.97
N ARG A 135 21.60 -10.51 8.41
CA ARG A 135 21.29 -10.24 9.83
C ARG A 135 20.87 -11.49 10.61
N GLY A 136 20.86 -12.65 9.96
CA GLY A 136 20.67 -13.93 10.59
C GLY A 136 19.27 -14.49 10.40
N ARG A 137 19.12 -15.73 10.87
CA ARG A 137 17.96 -16.57 10.62
C ARG A 137 17.50 -17.23 11.91
N THR A 138 16.20 -17.43 12.07
CA THR A 138 15.64 -18.08 13.26
C THR A 138 14.95 -19.41 12.92
N HIS A 139 14.58 -20.18 13.96
CA HIS A 139 13.83 -21.43 13.80
C HIS A 139 12.32 -21.23 13.77
N LYS A 140 11.84 -19.98 13.73
CA LYS A 140 10.40 -19.69 13.61
C LYS A 140 9.97 -19.87 12.16
N LYS A 141 8.80 -20.48 11.95
CA LYS A 141 8.25 -20.63 10.60
C LYS A 141 7.75 -19.27 10.11
N ALA A 142 8.15 -18.88 8.91
CA ALA A 142 7.66 -17.65 8.32
C ALA A 142 6.22 -17.84 7.82
N ASP A 143 5.34 -16.96 8.25
CA ASP A 143 3.94 -16.83 7.83
C ASP A 143 3.66 -15.47 7.13
N HIS A 144 4.68 -14.62 7.06
CA HIS A 144 4.65 -13.35 6.35
C HIS A 144 5.97 -13.14 5.59
N VAL A 145 5.95 -12.24 4.63
CA VAL A 145 7.14 -11.74 3.93
C VAL A 145 7.11 -10.22 4.00
N LEU A 146 8.08 -9.64 4.69
CA LEU A 146 8.36 -8.21 4.67
C LEU A 146 8.97 -7.86 3.31
N VAL A 147 8.39 -6.88 2.61
CA VAL A 147 8.87 -6.47 1.28
C VAL A 147 9.18 -4.98 1.28
N PHE A 148 10.36 -4.62 0.80
CA PHE A 148 10.72 -3.23 0.52
C PHE A 148 10.60 -2.98 -0.98
N LYS A 149 9.78 -2.00 -1.35
CA LYS A 149 9.58 -1.53 -2.72
C LYS A 149 10.12 -0.12 -2.86
N VAL A 150 10.78 0.16 -3.98
CA VAL A 150 11.16 1.51 -4.37
C VAL A 150 10.22 2.01 -5.45
N LYS A 151 9.68 3.22 -5.26
CA LYS A 151 8.97 3.99 -6.29
C LYS A 151 9.80 5.22 -6.64
N LEU A 152 10.15 5.37 -7.92
CA LEU A 152 10.70 6.63 -8.41
C LEU A 152 9.57 7.65 -8.51
N LEU A 153 9.78 8.87 -8.02
CA LEU A 153 8.72 9.89 -7.94
C LEU A 153 8.31 10.43 -9.32
N ASN A 154 9.30 10.68 -10.18
CA ASN A 154 9.08 11.33 -11.47
C ASN A 154 8.95 10.34 -12.64
N THR A 155 8.92 9.03 -12.36
CA THR A 155 8.73 8.00 -13.39
C THR A 155 7.74 6.94 -12.95
N ASP A 156 7.15 6.23 -13.91
CA ASP A 156 6.25 5.11 -13.60
C ASP A 156 7.02 3.81 -13.27
N THR A 157 8.13 3.92 -12.54
CA THR A 157 8.94 2.78 -12.14
C THR A 157 8.73 2.48 -10.67
N ASP A 158 8.18 1.31 -10.39
CA ASP A 158 8.21 0.69 -9.08
C ASP A 158 8.81 -0.72 -9.15
N LEU A 159 9.68 -1.05 -8.19
CA LEU A 159 10.36 -2.34 -8.14
C LEU A 159 10.55 -2.78 -6.68
N PRO A 160 10.30 -4.07 -6.37
CA PRO A 160 10.73 -4.65 -5.11
C PRO A 160 12.26 -4.71 -5.09
N ILE A 161 12.88 -4.30 -3.99
CA ILE A 161 14.34 -4.24 -3.86
C ILE A 161 14.83 -5.26 -2.83
N ALA A 162 14.08 -5.48 -1.75
CA ALA A 162 14.43 -6.45 -0.73
C ALA A 162 13.19 -7.20 -0.25
N HIS A 163 13.40 -8.42 0.23
CA HIS A 163 12.35 -9.20 0.88
C HIS A 163 12.93 -10.07 1.98
N TYR A 164 12.16 -10.26 3.05
CA TYR A 164 12.57 -11.02 4.23
C TYR A 164 11.37 -11.83 4.72
N PRO A 165 11.44 -13.18 4.71
CA PRO A 165 10.46 -14.02 5.40
C PRO A 165 10.48 -13.73 6.90
N VAL A 166 9.32 -13.49 7.51
CA VAL A 166 9.19 -13.15 8.93
C VAL A 166 8.08 -13.96 9.59
N HIS A 167 8.20 -14.19 10.91
CA HIS A 167 7.14 -14.81 11.70
C HIS A 167 6.30 -13.73 12.42
N ALA A 168 5.00 -13.72 12.14
CA ALA A 168 3.99 -12.74 12.52
C ALA A 168 4.30 -11.32 12.02
N THR A 169 5.31 -10.67 12.57
CA THR A 169 5.70 -9.28 12.26
C THR A 169 7.20 -9.11 12.47
N CYS A 170 7.85 -8.28 11.67
CA CYS A 170 9.27 -7.98 11.88
C CYS A 170 9.48 -7.20 13.21
N PRO A 171 10.39 -7.62 14.11
CA PRO A 171 10.70 -6.84 15.31
C PRO A 171 11.18 -5.43 14.97
N SER A 172 10.77 -4.42 15.75
CA SER A 172 11.06 -2.99 15.50
C SER A 172 12.55 -2.71 15.26
N ASP A 173 13.43 -3.25 16.11
CA ASP A 173 14.87 -3.01 16.01
C ASP A 173 15.45 -3.60 14.71
N MET A 174 14.99 -4.81 14.34
CA MET A 174 15.40 -5.46 13.11
C MET A 174 14.88 -4.70 11.89
N LEU A 175 13.63 -4.25 11.92
CA LEU A 175 13.03 -3.46 10.85
C LEU A 175 13.76 -2.13 10.63
N ALA A 176 14.13 -1.43 11.70
CA ALA A 176 14.92 -0.19 11.63
C ALA A 176 16.25 -0.43 10.92
N LEU A 177 16.95 -1.51 11.29
CA LEU A 177 18.22 -1.92 10.69
C LEU A 177 18.07 -2.29 9.20
N LEU A 178 17.04 -3.04 8.84
CA LEU A 178 16.76 -3.40 7.45
C LEU A 178 16.40 -2.18 6.59
N LEU A 179 15.67 -1.22 7.16
CA LEU A 179 15.34 0.03 6.48
C LEU A 179 16.59 0.89 6.24
N GLU A 180 17.48 1.01 7.23
CA GLU A 180 18.80 1.65 7.07
C GLU A 180 19.59 1.01 5.92
N ASP A 181 19.65 -0.34 5.86
CA ASP A 181 20.39 -1.06 4.81
C ASP A 181 19.83 -0.80 3.41
N VAL A 182 18.50 -0.81 3.25
CA VAL A 182 17.83 -0.51 1.99
C VAL A 182 18.10 0.93 1.57
N CYS A 183 17.99 1.88 2.50
CA CYS A 183 18.26 3.30 2.26
C CYS A 183 19.74 3.56 1.92
N ARG A 184 20.68 2.72 2.40
CA ARG A 184 22.11 2.80 2.09
C ARG A 184 22.48 2.19 0.74
N ALA A 185 21.77 1.14 0.30
CA ALA A 185 22.05 0.47 -0.97
C ALA A 185 21.62 1.27 -2.22
N LEU A 186 20.66 2.19 -2.10
CA LEU A 186 20.13 2.94 -3.24
C LEU A 186 21.05 4.09 -3.71
N PRO A 187 21.70 4.87 -2.81
CA PRO A 187 22.68 5.87 -3.20
C PRO A 187 23.86 5.32 -4.02
N SER A 188 24.31 4.08 -3.79
CA SER A 188 25.42 3.49 -4.55
C SER A 188 25.12 3.28 -6.04
N ILE A 189 23.84 3.25 -6.43
CA ILE A 189 23.39 3.18 -7.84
C ILE A 189 22.86 4.52 -8.35
N GLY A 190 23.18 5.62 -7.67
CA GLY A 190 22.81 6.98 -8.07
C GLY A 190 21.36 7.37 -7.77
N ILE A 191 20.70 6.69 -6.83
CA ILE A 191 19.30 6.95 -6.46
C ILE A 191 19.23 7.67 -5.12
N THR A 192 18.49 8.78 -5.09
CA THR A 192 18.32 9.60 -3.90
C THR A 192 17.00 9.25 -3.22
N VAL A 193 17.08 8.66 -2.03
CA VAL A 193 15.92 8.39 -1.19
C VAL A 193 15.57 9.66 -0.41
N VAL A 194 14.32 10.13 -0.53
CA VAL A 194 13.82 11.32 0.18
C VAL A 194 12.76 11.01 1.22
N ALA A 195 12.06 9.88 1.06
CA ALA A 195 11.03 9.47 1.98
C ALA A 195 10.92 7.95 2.11
N SER A 196 10.34 7.51 3.21
CA SER A 196 9.89 6.15 3.43
C SER A 196 8.40 6.11 3.75
N VAL A 197 7.72 5.00 3.42
CA VAL A 197 6.27 4.85 3.63
C VAL A 197 5.96 3.50 4.27
N SER A 198 5.13 3.50 5.31
CA SER A 198 4.62 2.27 5.92
C SER A 198 3.22 2.44 6.54
N ASP A 199 2.60 1.34 6.94
CA ASP A 199 1.40 1.40 7.77
C ASP A 199 1.74 1.71 9.24
N GLN A 200 0.72 1.82 10.10
CA GLN A 200 0.91 2.17 11.52
C GLN A 200 0.98 0.97 12.47
N GLY A 201 1.45 -0.18 11.99
CA GLY A 201 1.75 -1.32 12.86
C GLY A 201 2.62 -0.91 14.05
N SER A 202 2.43 -1.56 15.20
CA SER A 202 3.23 -1.26 16.40
C SER A 202 4.72 -1.44 16.15
N THR A 203 5.09 -2.44 15.36
CA THR A 203 6.47 -2.72 14.94
C THR A 203 7.05 -1.60 14.08
N ASN A 204 6.28 -1.13 13.10
CA ASN A 204 6.63 -0.02 12.21
C ASN A 204 6.81 1.28 13.00
N ARG A 205 5.89 1.63 13.89
CA ARG A 205 6.02 2.79 14.78
C ARG A 205 7.27 2.72 15.66
N GLY A 206 7.53 1.56 16.27
CA GLY A 206 8.73 1.34 17.08
C GLY A 206 10.03 1.50 16.27
N ALA A 207 10.06 1.00 15.04
CA ALA A 207 11.22 1.11 14.16
C ALA A 207 11.52 2.57 13.79
N ILE A 208 10.49 3.34 13.42
CA ILE A 208 10.65 4.76 13.09
C ILE A 208 11.05 5.58 14.31
N ALA A 209 10.51 5.28 15.51
CA ALA A 209 10.93 5.91 16.75
C ALA A 209 12.42 5.64 17.05
N ALA A 210 12.87 4.39 16.94
CA ALA A 210 14.27 4.02 17.14
C ALA A 210 15.23 4.71 16.15
N LEU A 211 14.79 4.92 14.89
CA LEU A 211 15.56 5.69 13.91
C LEU A 211 15.58 7.19 14.22
N ARG A 212 14.46 7.73 14.69
CA ARG A 212 14.34 9.13 15.12
C ARG A 212 15.24 9.45 16.30
N GLU A 213 15.33 8.55 17.29
CA GLU A 213 16.18 8.73 18.48
C GLU A 213 17.67 8.88 18.13
N LYS A 214 18.13 8.27 17.03
CA LYS A 214 19.52 8.40 16.55
C LYS A 214 19.77 9.68 15.73
N CYS A 215 18.74 10.49 15.50
CA CYS A 215 18.76 11.58 14.55
C CYS A 215 18.79 12.94 15.26
N ASP A 216 19.97 13.58 15.29
CA ASP A 216 20.14 14.92 15.87
C ASP A 216 19.54 16.04 15.01
N GLN A 217 19.18 15.71 13.76
CA GLN A 217 18.73 16.65 12.75
C GLN A 217 17.26 16.41 12.35
N GLY A 218 16.58 17.46 11.91
CA GLY A 218 15.20 17.35 11.43
C GLY A 218 14.18 17.83 12.46
N GLU A 219 13.33 18.73 12.00
CA GLU A 219 12.37 19.47 12.84
C GLU A 219 11.14 18.65 13.26
N PHE A 220 11.00 17.43 12.73
CA PHE A 220 9.75 16.65 12.78
C PHE A 220 9.97 15.23 13.31
N ASP A 221 9.07 14.71 14.15
CA ASP A 221 9.18 13.37 14.79
C ASP A 221 9.24 12.20 13.79
N ASN A 222 8.75 12.41 12.57
CA ASN A 222 8.79 11.44 11.50
C ASN A 222 10.02 11.60 10.58
N VAL A 223 11.01 12.40 10.95
CA VAL A 223 12.25 12.56 10.17
C VAL A 223 13.40 11.85 10.87
N TYR A 224 14.08 10.98 10.12
CA TYR A 224 15.29 10.31 10.58
C TYR A 224 16.42 10.48 9.55
N GLN A 225 17.62 10.05 9.89
CA GLN A 225 18.81 10.20 9.04
C GLN A 225 19.47 8.86 8.79
N VAL A 226 19.94 8.65 7.55
CA VAL A 226 20.79 7.53 7.18
C VAL A 226 22.03 8.10 6.50
N ASP A 227 23.21 7.82 7.07
CA ASP A 227 24.52 8.26 6.58
C ASP A 227 24.56 9.77 6.23
N GLY A 228 24.04 10.61 7.12
CA GLY A 228 24.03 12.06 6.92
C GLY A 228 22.87 12.60 6.06
N LYS A 229 22.02 11.75 5.47
CA LYS A 229 20.87 12.18 4.64
C LYS A 229 19.55 12.07 5.38
N LEU A 230 18.80 13.16 5.43
CA LEU A 230 17.46 13.20 6.03
C LEU A 230 16.44 12.48 5.17
N ILE A 231 15.61 11.66 5.81
CA ILE A 231 14.52 10.90 5.20
C ILE A 231 13.24 11.20 5.97
N VAL A 232 12.18 11.58 5.25
CA VAL A 232 10.85 11.81 5.82
C VAL A 232 10.07 10.49 5.82
N HIS A 233 9.61 10.04 6.98
CA HIS A 233 8.68 8.93 7.06
C HIS A 233 7.24 9.41 6.88
N LEU A 234 6.48 8.72 6.02
CA LEU A 234 5.08 8.99 5.75
C LEU A 234 4.25 7.76 6.11
N TRP A 235 3.16 7.98 6.83
CA TRP A 235 2.20 6.90 7.11
C TRP A 235 1.25 6.69 5.92
N ASP A 236 0.83 5.45 5.70
CA ASP A 236 -0.18 5.08 4.69
C ASP A 236 -1.52 5.80 4.97
N PHE A 237 -1.76 6.91 4.27
CA PHE A 237 -2.97 7.73 4.41
C PHE A 237 -4.27 6.95 4.11
N PRO A 238 -4.37 6.15 3.04
CA PRO A 238 -5.47 5.21 2.86
C PRO A 238 -5.75 4.31 4.08
N ARG A 239 -4.71 3.85 4.78
CA ARG A 239 -4.87 3.09 6.04
C ARG A 239 -5.40 3.97 7.17
N LEU A 240 -4.86 5.18 7.32
CA LEU A 240 -5.32 6.17 8.31
C LEU A 240 -6.82 6.44 8.17
N LEU A 241 -7.29 6.66 6.94
CA LEU A 241 -8.70 6.92 6.65
C LEU A 241 -9.60 5.76 7.09
N LYS A 242 -9.17 4.52 6.84
CA LYS A 242 -9.88 3.32 7.32
C LYS A 242 -9.89 3.24 8.84
N ASN A 243 -8.76 3.52 9.49
CA ASN A 243 -8.64 3.48 10.94
C ASN A 243 -9.55 4.54 11.58
N LEU A 244 -9.55 5.76 11.06
CA LEU A 244 -10.46 6.83 11.49
C LEU A 244 -11.92 6.40 11.39
N ARG A 245 -12.34 5.82 10.26
CA ARG A 245 -13.68 5.24 10.10
C ARG A 245 -13.96 4.15 11.14
N ASN A 246 -13.00 3.23 11.31
CA ASN A 246 -13.15 2.10 12.22
C ASN A 246 -13.25 2.51 13.70
N ASN A 247 -12.60 3.61 14.08
CA ASN A 247 -12.67 4.18 15.42
C ASN A 247 -13.94 5.00 15.64
N LEU A 248 -14.40 5.71 14.62
CA LEU A 248 -15.66 6.46 14.68
C LEU A 248 -16.89 5.54 14.74
N LEU A 249 -16.81 4.32 14.17
CA LEU A 249 -17.90 3.34 14.18
C LEU A 249 -18.46 3.05 15.59
N PRO A 250 -17.64 2.58 16.56
CA PRO A 250 -18.11 2.27 17.91
C PRO A 250 -18.09 3.46 18.87
N SER A 251 -17.34 4.54 18.56
CA SER A 251 -17.00 5.58 19.52
C SER A 251 -17.31 6.98 19.00
N ASN A 252 -17.48 7.93 19.92
CA ASN A 252 -17.52 9.33 19.55
C ASN A 252 -16.09 9.87 19.36
N LEU A 253 -15.93 10.80 18.43
CA LEU A 253 -14.66 11.45 18.16
C LEU A 253 -14.74 12.91 18.59
N TYR A 254 -13.87 13.28 19.53
CA TYR A 254 -13.65 14.68 19.87
C TYR A 254 -12.57 15.24 18.96
N PHE A 255 -12.85 16.40 18.38
CA PHE A 255 -11.91 17.14 17.56
C PHE A 255 -12.09 18.62 17.88
N GLU A 256 -11.08 19.41 17.58
CA GLU A 256 -11.18 20.86 17.68
C GLU A 256 -11.56 21.45 19.04
N GLU A 257 -10.79 21.08 20.07
CA GLU A 257 -10.91 21.44 21.49
C GLU A 257 -12.25 21.08 22.17
N ASN A 258 -13.38 21.04 21.45
CA ASN A 258 -14.72 20.75 21.99
C ASN A 258 -15.77 20.30 20.94
N LYS A 259 -15.40 20.05 19.68
CA LYS A 259 -16.35 19.52 18.69
C LYS A 259 -16.49 18.01 18.83
N LEU A 260 -17.72 17.53 18.65
CA LEU A 260 -18.08 16.14 18.82
C LEU A 260 -18.67 15.56 17.54
N ALA A 261 -18.00 14.55 16.99
CA ALA A 261 -18.49 13.75 15.90
C ALA A 261 -18.99 12.39 16.39
N LYS A 262 -20.12 11.93 15.84
CA LYS A 262 -20.74 10.66 16.24
C LYS A 262 -21.20 9.89 15.02
N TRP A 263 -21.00 8.57 15.02
CA TRP A 263 -21.48 7.72 13.92
C TRP A 263 -22.99 7.79 13.70
N ARG A 264 -23.76 7.94 14.80
CA ARG A 264 -25.22 8.05 14.74
C ARG A 264 -25.69 9.19 13.81
N HIS A 265 -24.94 10.30 13.73
CA HIS A 265 -25.30 11.44 12.89
C HIS A 265 -25.22 11.08 11.39
N ILE A 266 -24.29 10.20 11.02
CA ILE A 266 -24.16 9.68 9.65
C ILE A 266 -25.33 8.73 9.33
N ILE A 267 -25.77 7.93 10.31
CA ILE A 267 -26.95 7.06 10.18
C ILE A 267 -28.23 7.90 10.04
N GLU A 268 -28.39 8.95 10.84
CA GLU A 268 -29.51 9.89 10.76
C GLU A 268 -29.58 10.56 9.39
N PHE A 269 -28.45 11.05 8.88
CA PHE A 269 -28.34 11.59 7.53
C PHE A 269 -28.74 10.55 6.47
N PHE A 270 -28.21 9.33 6.56
CA PHE A 270 -28.54 8.26 5.61
C PHE A 270 -30.05 7.95 5.55
N LYS A 271 -30.73 7.92 6.70
CA LYS A 271 -32.19 7.69 6.74
C LYS A 271 -32.98 8.80 6.07
N LEU A 272 -32.59 10.07 6.28
CA LEU A 272 -33.21 11.22 5.63
C LEU A 272 -32.96 11.21 4.11
N ASP A 273 -31.73 10.90 3.72
CA ASP A 273 -31.29 10.80 2.32
C ASP A 273 -32.04 9.71 1.55
N GLU A 274 -32.26 8.53 2.15
CA GLU A 274 -33.06 7.48 1.50
C GLU A 274 -34.56 7.80 1.46
N GLY A 275 -35.07 8.54 2.45
CA GLY A 275 -36.51 8.85 2.55
C GLY A 275 -36.99 10.02 1.70
N ILE A 276 -36.13 11.03 1.48
CA ILE A 276 -36.52 12.29 0.83
C ILE A 276 -35.97 12.38 -0.59
N CYS A 277 -34.64 12.34 -0.74
CA CYS A 277 -33.95 12.43 -2.01
C CYS A 277 -32.53 11.90 -1.83
N LYS A 278 -32.15 10.90 -2.63
CA LYS A 278 -30.85 10.24 -2.52
C LYS A 278 -29.73 11.11 -3.10
N ILE A 279 -29.15 11.96 -2.26
CA ILE A 279 -28.00 12.81 -2.55
C ILE A 279 -26.71 12.03 -2.34
N SER A 280 -26.63 11.17 -1.33
CA SER A 280 -25.40 10.45 -0.97
C SER A 280 -25.16 9.19 -1.81
N ARG A 281 -23.91 8.72 -1.82
CA ARG A 281 -23.52 7.39 -2.35
C ARG A 281 -23.54 6.31 -1.28
N LEU A 282 -23.99 6.65 -0.07
CA LEU A 282 -23.98 5.75 1.07
C LEU A 282 -24.92 4.57 0.81
N LYS A 283 -24.53 3.45 1.40
CA LYS A 283 -25.23 2.15 1.35
C LYS A 283 -25.06 1.49 2.70
N TYR A 284 -25.87 0.48 3.00
CA TYR A 284 -25.75 -0.27 4.24
C TYR A 284 -24.33 -0.79 4.52
N ALA A 285 -23.60 -1.21 3.47
CA ALA A 285 -22.20 -1.66 3.58
C ALA A 285 -21.21 -0.59 4.11
N HIS A 286 -21.55 0.69 4.01
CA HIS A 286 -20.78 1.79 4.61
C HIS A 286 -21.04 1.90 6.11
N LEU A 287 -22.31 1.78 6.51
CA LEU A 287 -22.77 2.00 7.88
C LEU A 287 -22.49 0.83 8.82
N ALA A 288 -22.57 -0.40 8.29
CA ALA A 288 -22.33 -1.64 9.01
C ALA A 288 -21.34 -2.55 8.24
N PRO A 289 -20.06 -2.13 8.14
CA PRO A 289 -19.06 -2.90 7.41
C PRO A 289 -18.68 -4.19 8.18
N VAL A 290 -18.82 -5.35 7.54
CA VAL A 290 -18.45 -6.67 8.08
C VAL A 290 -17.33 -7.30 7.25
N GLY A 291 -16.42 -8.01 7.91
CA GLY A 291 -15.34 -8.75 7.26
C GLY A 291 -14.51 -7.86 6.33
N ARG A 292 -14.41 -8.24 5.05
CA ARG A 292 -13.62 -7.51 4.04
C ARG A 292 -14.08 -6.07 3.81
N ASN A 293 -15.33 -5.72 4.09
CA ASN A 293 -15.82 -4.34 3.97
C ASN A 293 -15.14 -3.38 4.96
N LYS A 294 -14.64 -3.89 6.10
CA LYS A 294 -13.80 -3.08 7.01
C LYS A 294 -12.42 -2.75 6.42
N MET A 295 -11.98 -3.49 5.41
CA MET A 295 -10.68 -3.31 4.77
C MET A 295 -10.73 -2.45 3.49
N HIS A 296 -11.93 -2.21 2.94
CA HIS A 296 -12.11 -1.41 1.74
C HIS A 296 -11.98 0.09 2.01
N VAL A 297 -10.89 0.70 1.51
CA VAL A 297 -10.62 2.14 1.61
C VAL A 297 -11.72 2.96 0.96
N HIS A 298 -12.22 2.54 -0.22
CA HIS A 298 -13.23 3.31 -0.95
C HIS A 298 -14.52 3.51 -0.15
N LEU A 299 -14.90 2.56 0.72
CA LEU A 299 -16.06 2.71 1.60
C LEU A 299 -15.78 3.80 2.66
N ALA A 300 -14.58 3.82 3.25
CA ALA A 300 -14.19 4.86 4.19
C ALA A 300 -14.14 6.25 3.53
N ALA A 301 -13.54 6.34 2.34
CA ALA A 301 -13.47 7.59 1.57
C ALA A 301 -14.87 8.11 1.18
N GLN A 302 -15.80 7.23 0.82
CA GLN A 302 -17.17 7.65 0.50
C GLN A 302 -17.95 8.17 1.71
N ILE A 303 -17.61 7.70 2.93
CA ILE A 303 -18.18 8.24 4.18
C ILE A 303 -17.67 9.66 4.43
N PHE A 304 -16.35 9.85 4.40
CA PHE A 304 -15.70 11.15 4.57
C PHE A 304 -15.64 11.91 3.25
N SER A 305 -16.77 12.09 2.59
CA SER A 305 -16.82 12.81 1.32
C SER A 305 -17.49 14.18 1.46
N GLU A 306 -17.01 15.15 0.69
CA GLU A 306 -17.63 16.47 0.57
C GLU A 306 -19.12 16.39 0.20
N GLN A 307 -19.52 15.38 -0.58
CA GLN A 307 -20.91 15.14 -0.96
C GLN A 307 -21.81 14.91 0.27
N ASN A 308 -21.33 14.15 1.27
CA ASN A 308 -22.10 13.90 2.49
C ASN A 308 -22.16 15.16 3.35
N PHE A 309 -21.07 15.94 3.45
CA PHE A 309 -21.10 17.25 4.11
C PHE A 309 -22.16 18.18 3.49
N LYS A 310 -22.16 18.33 2.15
CA LYS A 310 -23.13 19.15 1.42
C LYS A 310 -24.56 18.65 1.59
N GLY A 311 -24.77 17.32 1.60
CA GLY A 311 -26.07 16.71 1.86
C GLY A 311 -26.59 17.05 3.25
N MET A 312 -25.78 16.82 4.29
CA MET A 312 -26.12 17.14 5.68
C MET A 312 -26.44 18.63 5.86
N LYS A 313 -25.61 19.52 5.30
CA LYS A 313 -25.83 20.96 5.35
C LYS A 313 -27.12 21.37 4.63
N THR A 314 -27.42 20.79 3.47
CA THR A 314 -28.65 21.06 2.72
C THR A 314 -29.90 20.72 3.54
N PHE A 315 -29.96 19.52 4.14
CA PHE A 315 -31.10 19.14 4.99
C PHE A 315 -31.24 20.03 6.22
N HIS A 316 -30.13 20.42 6.84
CA HIS A 316 -30.14 21.34 7.97
C HIS A 316 -30.69 22.72 7.56
N THR A 317 -30.20 23.30 6.46
CA THR A 317 -30.64 24.61 5.97
C THR A 317 -32.10 24.61 5.50
N LEU A 318 -32.53 23.61 4.74
CA LEU A 318 -33.91 23.53 4.23
C LEU A 318 -34.96 23.31 5.32
N SER A 319 -34.54 22.86 6.50
CA SER A 319 -35.41 22.64 7.66
C SER A 319 -35.34 23.76 8.69
N ASP A 320 -34.76 24.91 8.34
CA ASP A 320 -34.50 26.03 9.25
C ASP A 320 -33.75 25.61 10.51
N GLY A 321 -32.79 24.68 10.35
CA GLY A 321 -31.95 24.16 11.41
C GLY A 321 -32.57 23.06 12.27
N ARG A 322 -33.79 22.59 11.95
CA ARG A 322 -34.49 21.56 12.75
C ARG A 322 -33.91 20.16 12.56
N LEU A 323 -33.58 19.78 11.33
CA LEU A 323 -32.97 18.49 11.03
C LEU A 323 -31.44 18.57 11.19
N LEU A 324 -30.83 17.48 11.67
CA LEU A 324 -29.37 17.34 11.76
C LEU A 324 -28.66 18.44 12.57
N SER A 325 -29.35 19.08 13.53
CA SER A 325 -28.80 20.17 14.34
C SER A 325 -27.55 19.76 15.13
N GLU A 326 -27.55 18.57 15.73
CA GLU A 326 -26.40 18.01 16.46
C GLU A 326 -25.32 17.43 15.53
N ALA A 327 -25.63 17.27 14.25
CA ALA A 327 -24.80 16.57 13.28
C ALA A 327 -23.84 17.50 12.53
N MET A 328 -23.96 18.82 12.68
CA MET A 328 -23.16 19.80 11.94
C MET A 328 -21.66 19.69 12.24
N ASN A 329 -21.27 19.40 13.48
CA ASN A 329 -19.88 19.09 13.82
C ASN A 329 -19.40 17.83 13.08
N THR A 330 -20.24 16.79 12.97
CA THR A 330 -19.87 15.59 12.20
C THR A 330 -19.72 15.92 10.72
N ALA A 331 -20.61 16.74 10.15
CA ALA A 331 -20.53 17.17 8.76
C ALA A 331 -19.21 17.92 8.50
N GLU A 332 -18.81 18.83 9.40
CA GLU A 332 -17.54 19.54 9.32
C GLU A 332 -16.35 18.59 9.36
N LEU A 333 -16.35 17.60 10.25
CA LEU A 333 -15.34 16.54 10.24
C LEU A 333 -15.25 15.83 8.89
N LEU A 334 -16.38 15.48 8.25
CA LEU A 334 -16.37 14.82 6.95
C LEU A 334 -15.65 15.67 5.90
N MET A 335 -15.91 16.98 5.90
CA MET A 335 -15.28 17.93 4.98
C MET A 335 -13.79 18.11 5.24
N THR A 336 -13.39 18.21 6.52
CA THR A 336 -11.99 18.33 6.92
C THR A 336 -11.18 17.11 6.48
N VAL A 337 -11.71 15.91 6.72
CA VAL A 337 -11.06 14.65 6.34
C VAL A 337 -10.99 14.48 4.82
N ASP A 338 -12.07 14.82 4.11
CA ASP A 338 -12.13 14.80 2.65
C ASP A 338 -11.06 15.72 2.01
N THR A 339 -10.97 16.96 2.50
CA THR A 339 -9.98 17.95 2.03
C THR A 339 -8.55 17.48 2.31
N LEU A 340 -8.31 16.93 3.51
CA LEU A 340 -7.00 16.39 3.88
C LEU A 340 -6.62 15.20 3.01
N PHE A 341 -7.52 14.24 2.83
CA PHE A 341 -7.26 13.05 2.02
C PHE A 341 -6.96 13.42 0.56
N ASP A 342 -7.66 14.41 0.02
CA ASP A 342 -7.42 14.91 -1.32
C ASP A 342 -6.07 15.63 -1.46
N SER A 343 -5.59 16.29 -0.40
CA SER A 343 -4.28 16.96 -0.38
C SER A 343 -3.09 16.00 -0.49
N VAL A 344 -3.26 14.76 -0.06
CA VAL A 344 -2.21 13.73 -0.02
C VAL A 344 -2.37 12.65 -1.08
N ASN A 345 -3.51 12.64 -1.79
CA ASN A 345 -3.83 11.62 -2.79
C ASN A 345 -3.75 12.14 -4.23
N GLY A 346 -3.42 13.42 -4.44
CA GLY A 346 -3.14 14.04 -5.74
C GLY A 346 -4.29 13.96 -6.77
N PRO A 347 -4.23 14.75 -7.85
CA PRO A 347 -5.22 14.65 -8.93
C PRO A 347 -4.91 13.48 -9.87
N SER A 348 -5.90 12.62 -10.14
CA SER A 348 -5.85 11.69 -11.27
C SER A 348 -6.27 12.39 -12.56
N ARG A 349 -5.81 11.90 -13.73
CA ARG A 349 -6.23 12.42 -15.06
C ARG A 349 -7.75 12.43 -15.29
N ARG A 350 -8.49 11.62 -14.54
CA ARG A 350 -9.96 11.50 -14.63
C ARG A 350 -10.71 12.30 -13.58
N ASP A 351 -9.99 12.94 -12.66
CA ASP A 351 -10.60 13.66 -11.55
C ASP A 351 -11.13 15.00 -12.01
N LYS A 352 -12.26 15.40 -11.40
CA LYS A 352 -12.76 16.76 -11.55
C LYS A 352 -11.86 17.71 -10.74
N PRO A 353 -11.62 18.94 -11.22
CA PRO A 353 -10.92 19.94 -10.43
C PRO A 353 -11.63 20.13 -9.09
N LYS A 354 -10.85 20.12 -8.01
CA LYS A 354 -11.35 20.30 -6.65
C LYS A 354 -10.31 21.06 -5.84
N ASP A 355 -10.76 22.03 -5.06
CA ASP A 355 -9.91 22.81 -4.18
C ASP A 355 -9.21 21.87 -3.21
N GLY A 356 -7.89 21.97 -3.16
CA GLY A 356 -7.08 21.12 -2.32
C GLY A 356 -6.68 19.77 -2.93
N ARG A 357 -7.13 19.42 -4.13
CA ARG A 357 -6.63 18.26 -4.90
C ARG A 357 -5.74 18.72 -6.05
N CYS A 358 -4.52 19.15 -5.73
CA CYS A 358 -3.57 19.65 -6.70
C CYS A 358 -2.15 19.22 -6.38
N ASP A 359 -1.29 19.18 -7.41
CA ASP A 359 0.15 19.05 -7.20
C ASP A 359 0.65 20.25 -6.40
N VAL A 360 1.56 20.00 -5.45
CA VAL A 360 2.17 21.08 -4.65
C VAL A 360 3.11 21.88 -5.55
N THR A 361 2.65 23.03 -6.03
CA THR A 361 3.47 24.01 -6.77
C THR A 361 3.87 25.16 -5.85
N PRO A 362 4.93 25.94 -6.16
CA PRO A 362 5.29 27.14 -5.40
C PRO A 362 4.15 28.17 -5.23
N SER A 363 3.17 28.16 -6.12
CA SER A 363 1.98 29.02 -6.06
C SER A 363 0.73 28.33 -5.50
N SER A 364 0.80 27.03 -5.20
CA SER A 364 -0.31 26.29 -4.63
C SER A 364 -0.59 26.75 -3.20
N TYR A 365 -1.86 26.69 -2.80
CA TYR A 365 -2.28 26.88 -1.41
C TYR A 365 -1.42 26.07 -0.44
N TYR A 366 -1.01 24.85 -0.83
CA TYR A 366 -0.17 23.97 -0.03
C TYR A 366 1.31 24.32 0.04
N HIS A 367 1.87 25.12 -0.88
CA HIS A 367 3.21 25.67 -0.70
C HIS A 367 3.19 26.88 0.24
N PHE A 368 2.14 27.70 0.16
CA PHE A 368 1.94 28.83 1.05
C PHE A 368 1.62 28.38 2.49
N VAL A 369 0.76 27.36 2.63
CA VAL A 369 0.51 26.65 3.91
C VAL A 369 1.68 25.73 4.28
N GLY A 370 2.44 25.25 3.31
CA GLY A 370 3.65 24.43 3.49
C GLY A 370 4.80 25.19 4.14
N GLY A 371 4.96 26.48 3.81
CA GLY A 371 5.84 27.40 4.53
C GLY A 371 5.43 27.64 5.99
N MET A 372 4.17 27.40 6.35
CA MET A 372 3.67 27.42 7.74
C MET A 372 3.69 26.02 8.40
N LYS A 373 3.94 24.94 7.66
CA LYS A 373 3.95 23.56 8.17
C LYS A 373 5.27 23.12 8.81
N THR A 374 6.39 23.80 8.55
CA THR A 374 7.64 23.62 9.32
C THR A 374 7.50 23.99 10.79
N VAL A 375 6.51 24.82 11.13
CA VAL A 375 6.16 25.17 12.52
C VAL A 375 5.15 24.18 13.14
N LEU A 376 4.43 23.38 12.33
CA LEU A 376 3.25 22.61 12.79
C LEU A 376 3.59 21.31 13.52
N VAL A 377 4.79 20.77 13.34
CA VAL A 377 5.28 19.62 14.11
C VAL A 377 6.27 20.06 15.20
N GLN A 378 6.80 21.28 15.12
CA GLN A 378 7.73 21.84 16.11
C GLN A 378 7.12 22.10 17.50
N LYS A 379 5.79 22.10 17.67
CA LYS A 379 5.14 22.24 18.99
C LYS A 379 4.75 20.92 19.66
N LEU A 380 5.00 19.77 19.05
CA LEU A 380 4.54 18.45 19.55
C LEU A 380 5.34 17.86 20.72
N SER A 381 6.41 18.51 21.20
CA SER A 381 7.20 17.99 22.34
C SER A 381 7.33 18.96 23.54
N ALA A 382 6.60 20.08 23.60
CA ALA A 382 6.75 21.06 24.68
C ALA A 382 5.46 21.30 25.49
N LYS A 383 5.38 20.56 26.61
CA LYS A 383 4.91 20.98 27.95
C LYS A 383 3.44 20.77 28.36
N VAL A 384 3.34 20.03 29.46
CA VAL A 384 2.25 19.97 30.44
C VAL A 384 2.18 21.28 31.24
N ARG A 385 0.93 21.79 31.42
CA ARG A 385 0.40 22.82 32.35
C ARG A 385 0.73 24.31 32.17
N GLY A 386 -0.33 25.13 32.09
CA GLY A 386 -0.44 26.45 32.76
C GLY A 386 -0.89 27.66 31.92
N THR A 387 -2.19 27.99 31.99
CA THR A 387 -2.85 29.32 31.84
C THR A 387 -2.71 30.24 30.61
N ASN A 388 -3.90 30.58 30.08
CA ASN A 388 -4.47 31.84 29.55
C ASN A 388 -3.95 32.54 28.27
N CYS A 389 -4.90 32.63 27.31
CA CYS A 389 -5.21 33.71 26.34
C CYS A 389 -4.04 34.21 25.45
N GLU A 390 -4.10 34.23 24.12
CA GLU A 390 -5.03 34.99 23.27
C GLU A 390 -4.84 34.67 21.77
N GLN A 391 -5.89 34.97 20.99
CA GLN A 391 -5.95 35.30 19.55
C GLN A 391 -6.09 34.20 18.49
N ALA A 392 -7.22 34.34 17.80
CA ALA A 392 -7.81 33.50 16.77
C ALA A 392 -7.00 33.53 15.47
N ASP A 393 -6.22 32.48 15.27
CA ASP A 393 -5.86 31.85 13.98
C ASP A 393 -5.02 30.57 14.23
N GLU A 394 -4.59 30.34 15.47
CA GLU A 394 -3.96 29.12 15.98
C GLU A 394 -4.96 27.95 16.21
N LYS A 395 -6.28 28.26 16.26
CA LYS A 395 -7.33 27.28 16.54
C LYS A 395 -7.36 26.17 15.49
N LYS A 396 -7.51 26.52 14.19
CA LYS A 396 -7.59 25.55 13.07
C LYS A 396 -6.36 24.63 12.90
N MET A 397 -5.22 25.00 13.47
CA MET A 397 -3.99 24.19 13.45
C MET A 397 -3.91 23.20 14.61
N ASN A 398 -4.25 23.60 15.84
CA ASN A 398 -4.36 22.69 16.98
C ASN A 398 -5.51 21.69 16.78
N GLU A 399 -6.56 22.14 16.10
CA GLU A 399 -7.70 21.41 15.59
C GLU A 399 -7.30 20.25 14.63
N PHE A 400 -6.31 20.47 13.77
CA PHE A 400 -5.77 19.53 12.78
C PHE A 400 -4.78 18.50 13.38
N VAL A 401 -3.92 18.95 14.29
CA VAL A 401 -2.96 18.11 15.00
C VAL A 401 -3.68 17.17 15.98
N ALA A 402 -4.70 17.65 16.70
CA ALA A 402 -5.53 16.80 17.56
C ALA A 402 -6.25 15.69 16.78
N LEU A 403 -6.66 15.94 15.53
CA LEU A 403 -7.33 14.94 14.67
C LEU A 403 -6.39 13.85 14.19
N LEU A 404 -5.15 14.21 13.84
CA LEU A 404 -4.10 13.25 13.50
C LEU A 404 -3.59 12.52 14.74
N GLU A 405 -3.39 13.19 15.88
CA GLU A 405 -3.03 12.56 17.16
C GLU A 405 -4.12 11.61 17.68
N VAL A 406 -5.41 11.93 17.55
CA VAL A 406 -6.51 11.01 17.88
C VAL A 406 -6.51 9.80 16.95
N ALA A 407 -6.22 9.99 15.66
CA ALA A 407 -6.08 8.88 14.71
C ALA A 407 -4.82 8.02 14.99
N ILE A 408 -3.73 8.63 15.47
CA ILE A 408 -2.42 8.02 15.79
C ILE A 408 -2.42 7.32 17.17
N ASN A 409 -3.16 7.85 18.16
CA ASN A 409 -3.18 7.38 19.55
C ASN A 409 -4.36 6.47 19.90
N CYS A 410 -5.31 6.24 19.00
CA CYS A 410 -6.37 5.24 19.21
C CYS A 410 -5.83 3.80 19.06
N GLN A 411 -5.07 3.33 20.05
CA GLN A 411 -5.17 1.95 20.52
C GLN A 411 -6.10 1.95 21.74
N SER A 412 -7.05 1.02 21.74
CA SER A 412 -8.13 0.82 22.70
C SER A 412 -7.80 1.24 24.14
N VAL A 413 -8.39 2.36 24.58
CA VAL A 413 -8.69 2.56 26.00
C VAL A 413 -10.08 1.96 26.23
N HIS A 414 -10.12 0.70 26.69
CA HIS A 414 -11.30 0.20 27.37
C HIS A 414 -11.48 1.04 28.63
N SER A 415 -12.54 1.85 28.69
CA SER A 415 -13.01 2.42 29.96
C SER A 415 -14.09 1.51 30.51
N ASP A 416 -13.87 1.08 31.74
CA ASP A 416 -14.76 0.26 32.53
C ASP A 416 -16.12 0.95 32.78
N ALA A 417 -17.16 0.12 32.65
CA ALA A 417 -18.43 0.09 33.35
C ALA A 417 -19.32 1.37 33.42
N THR A 418 -20.53 1.22 32.87
CA THR A 418 -21.75 1.28 33.71
C THR A 418 -22.85 0.37 33.15
N PRO A 419 -23.65 -0.29 34.00
CA PRO A 419 -24.46 -1.45 33.64
C PRO A 419 -25.92 -1.11 33.31
N GLY A 420 -26.50 -1.90 32.40
CA GLY A 420 -27.96 -2.04 32.26
C GLY A 420 -28.54 -1.45 30.98
N LEU A 421 -28.80 -2.30 29.98
CA LEU A 421 -30.15 -2.77 29.66
C LEU A 421 -30.15 -3.70 28.43
N LEU A 422 -30.93 -4.78 28.55
CA LEU A 422 -31.49 -5.63 27.49
C LEU A 422 -30.54 -6.58 26.74
N ARG A 423 -30.31 -7.74 27.38
CA ARG A 423 -30.12 -9.01 26.68
C ARG A 423 -31.39 -9.34 25.89
N ALA A 424 -31.30 -9.37 24.57
CA ALA A 424 -32.17 -10.21 23.75
C ALA A 424 -31.46 -11.57 23.60
N HIS A 425 -32.11 -12.63 24.09
CA HIS A 425 -31.75 -14.00 23.78
C HIS A 425 -31.97 -14.26 22.28
N ASP A 426 -30.99 -14.88 21.64
CA ASP A 426 -31.24 -15.75 20.48
C ASP A 426 -30.16 -16.86 20.42
N PRO A 427 -30.48 -18.02 19.83
CA PRO A 427 -29.99 -19.32 20.27
C PRO A 427 -28.62 -19.69 19.68
N ALA A 428 -27.94 -20.60 20.37
CA ALA A 428 -26.65 -21.16 20.00
C ALA A 428 -26.69 -21.81 18.61
N ASP A 429 -25.91 -21.26 17.67
CA ASP A 429 -25.52 -21.97 16.46
C ASP A 429 -24.53 -23.10 16.82
N PRO A 430 -24.72 -24.33 16.33
CA PRO A 430 -23.80 -25.43 16.55
C PRO A 430 -22.47 -25.18 15.83
N PRO A 431 -21.33 -25.69 16.37
CA PRO A 431 -20.04 -25.51 15.73
C PRO A 431 -20.01 -26.16 14.34
N PRO A 432 -19.37 -25.54 13.34
CA PRO A 432 -19.25 -26.13 12.02
C PRO A 432 -18.45 -27.44 12.10
N ARG A 433 -19.05 -28.53 11.61
CA ARG A 433 -18.40 -29.83 11.45
C ARG A 433 -17.18 -29.74 10.52
N PRO A 434 -16.13 -30.53 10.76
CA PRO A 434 -14.89 -30.48 9.97
C PRO A 434 -15.16 -30.92 8.53
N PHE A 435 -14.84 -30.05 7.57
CA PHE A 435 -14.80 -30.43 6.17
C PHE A 435 -13.60 -31.36 5.93
N ASN A 436 -13.90 -32.58 5.51
CA ASN A 436 -12.93 -33.60 5.16
C ASN A 436 -11.96 -33.12 4.06
N LYS A 437 -10.68 -33.40 4.30
CA LYS A 437 -9.58 -33.28 3.35
C LYS A 437 -9.92 -33.96 2.02
N LEU A 438 -9.99 -33.18 0.94
CA LEU A 438 -9.53 -33.62 -0.37
C LEU A 438 -8.16 -32.99 -0.59
N THR A 439 -7.13 -33.82 -0.47
CA THR A 439 -5.73 -33.52 -0.76
C THR A 439 -5.59 -32.89 -2.14
N ARG A 440 -5.53 -31.55 -2.20
CA ARG A 440 -4.88 -30.83 -3.30
C ARG A 440 -3.53 -30.37 -2.77
N GLN A 441 -2.47 -31.04 -3.21
CA GLN A 441 -1.11 -30.50 -3.10
C GLN A 441 -1.10 -29.16 -3.84
N GLY A 442 -1.12 -28.06 -3.08
CA GLY A 442 -0.82 -26.72 -3.60
C GLY A 442 0.67 -26.61 -3.93
N PRO A 443 1.08 -25.72 -4.84
CA PRO A 443 2.48 -25.61 -5.22
C PRO A 443 3.31 -25.14 -4.02
N SER A 444 4.40 -25.85 -3.76
CA SER A 444 5.40 -25.56 -2.74
C SER A 444 5.99 -24.15 -2.86
N LEU A 445 6.31 -23.53 -1.72
CA LEU A 445 7.10 -22.31 -1.64
C LEU A 445 8.52 -22.58 -2.12
N THR A 446 8.77 -22.39 -3.41
CA THR A 446 10.12 -22.26 -3.97
C THR A 446 10.41 -20.78 -4.21
N CYS A 447 11.68 -20.40 -4.32
CA CYS A 447 12.14 -19.05 -4.67
C CYS A 447 11.34 -18.44 -5.86
N GLY A 448 11.00 -19.26 -6.86
CA GLY A 448 10.16 -18.87 -8.00
C GLY A 448 8.69 -18.52 -7.65
N THR A 449 8.10 -19.14 -6.63
CA THR A 449 6.74 -18.84 -6.15
C THR A 449 6.71 -17.52 -5.37
N ILE A 450 7.77 -17.23 -4.60
CA ILE A 450 7.95 -15.96 -3.88
C ILE A 450 8.14 -14.82 -4.87
N CYS A 451 9.03 -14.99 -5.85
CA CYS A 451 9.25 -14.01 -6.91
C CYS A 451 7.97 -13.74 -7.72
N THR A 452 7.15 -14.77 -7.97
CA THR A 452 5.85 -14.60 -8.66
C THR A 452 4.83 -13.88 -7.78
N LYS A 453 4.72 -14.18 -6.48
CA LYS A 453 3.82 -13.46 -5.55
C LYS A 453 4.24 -12.02 -5.33
N VAL A 454 5.54 -11.75 -5.25
CA VAL A 454 6.11 -10.40 -5.17
C VAL A 454 5.79 -9.60 -6.43
N LEU A 455 5.96 -10.20 -7.62
CA LEU A 455 5.60 -9.57 -8.90
C LEU A 455 4.07 -9.40 -9.08
N GLU A 456 3.26 -10.35 -8.64
CA GLU A 456 1.79 -10.28 -8.67
C GLU A 456 1.22 -9.26 -7.68
N ALA A 457 1.84 -9.08 -6.52
CA ALA A 457 1.50 -8.02 -5.56
C ALA A 457 1.82 -6.63 -6.13
N THR A 458 2.93 -6.48 -6.86
CA THR A 458 3.25 -5.23 -7.58
C THR A 458 2.35 -4.97 -8.79
N GLY A 459 1.80 -6.02 -9.42
CA GLY A 459 0.91 -5.92 -10.58
C GLY A 459 -0.56 -5.61 -10.29
N ARG A 460 -0.97 -5.55 -9.02
CA ARG A 460 -2.37 -5.26 -8.62
C ARG A 460 -2.64 -3.83 -8.15
N CYS A 461 -1.69 -2.91 -8.29
CA CYS A 461 -2.00 -1.48 -8.32
C CYS A 461 -2.36 -1.04 -9.75
N GLN A 462 -3.36 -1.70 -10.36
CA GLN A 462 -4.15 -1.00 -11.37
C GLN A 462 -5.24 -0.24 -10.64
N VAL A 463 -5.19 1.07 -10.82
CA VAL A 463 -6.23 2.05 -10.53
C VAL A 463 -7.62 1.43 -10.70
N THR A 464 -8.32 1.27 -9.59
CA THR A 464 -9.77 1.38 -9.51
C THR A 464 -10.14 2.28 -8.37
#